data_AF-A0A1A8L3V9-F1
#
_entry.id   AF-A0A1A8L3V9-F1
#
_cell.length_a   1.000
_cell.length_b   1.000
_cell.length_c   1.000
_cell.angle_alpha   90.00
_cell.angle_beta   90.00
_cell.angle_gamma   90.00
#
_symmetry.space_group_name_H-M   'P 1'
#
loop_
_entity.id
_entity.type
_entity.pdbx_description
1 polymer ?
#
loop_
_entity_poly.entity_id
_entity_poly.type
_entity_poly.pdbx_seq_one_letter_code
_entity_poly.pdbx_strand_id
1 'polypeptide(L)'
;GALFFSKEIQQYALPFMGSDPAVVRRTQRFLSEEHQDTPVQYGAYAGIGGIGNVIKLMFAGMMFWFLVKFSFGRNLLTKYPEFFSYGFFTKAGPTRKQMEASSFQISFHGEGYTEDQDPSKGKPNAKIRTLVQGPECGYVATPIAMVQAALTVLNEPSALPKKGGVYTPGAAFAKSTFIDRLNKHGIQFSVV
;
A
#
# COMPACT_ATOMS: atom_id res chain seq x y z
N GLY A 1 3.31 9.31 11.76
CA GLY A 1 3.51 8.56 13.02
C GLY A 1 4.98 8.46 13.32
N ALA A 2 5.33 8.03 14.53
CA ALA A 2 6.72 7.70 14.89
C ALA A 2 6.97 6.19 14.66
N LEU A 3 8.22 5.76 14.80
CA LEU A 3 8.60 4.35 14.94
C LEU A 3 7.95 3.77 16.20
N PHE A 4 7.33 2.59 16.12
CA PHE A 4 6.79 1.88 17.28
C PHE A 4 6.89 0.36 17.10
N PHE A 5 6.77 -0.40 18.18
CA PHE A 5 6.67 -1.86 18.12
C PHE A 5 5.20 -2.26 17.97
N SER A 6 4.85 -2.91 16.86
CA SER A 6 3.49 -3.43 16.62
C SER A 6 3.37 -4.84 17.18
N LYS A 7 2.38 -5.05 18.04
CA LYS A 7 2.04 -6.37 18.59
C LYS A 7 1.35 -7.24 17.54
N GLU A 8 0.70 -6.63 16.56
CA GLU A 8 -0.07 -7.31 15.51
C GLU A 8 0.84 -8.07 14.55
N ILE A 9 2.00 -7.50 14.21
CA ILE A 9 2.97 -8.13 13.31
C ILE A 9 4.27 -8.57 14.00
N GLN A 10 4.40 -8.32 15.32
CA GLN A 10 5.59 -8.65 16.13
C GLN A 10 6.89 -8.03 15.57
N GLN A 11 6.81 -6.79 15.07
CA GLN A 11 7.94 -6.08 14.47
C GLN A 11 7.90 -4.60 14.84
N TYR A 12 9.05 -3.94 14.75
CA TYR A 12 9.10 -2.49 14.66
C TYR A 12 8.51 -2.03 13.33
N ALA A 13 7.60 -1.07 13.42
CA ALA A 13 6.87 -0.51 12.29
C ALA A 13 7.18 0.98 12.16
N LEU A 14 7.38 1.43 10.93
CA LEU A 14 7.52 2.84 10.58
C LEU A 14 6.41 3.26 9.61
N PRO A 15 6.03 4.55 9.59
CA PRO A 15 5.08 5.04 8.60
C PRO A 15 5.54 4.71 7.19
N PHE A 16 4.67 4.11 6.40
CA PHE A 16 4.96 3.85 5.00
C PHE A 16 5.05 5.18 4.26
N MET A 17 6.23 5.51 3.71
CA MET A 17 6.51 6.78 3.05
C MET A 17 5.98 6.86 1.59
N GLY A 18 5.03 5.99 1.23
CA GLY A 18 4.40 5.97 -0.09
C GLY A 18 3.22 6.95 -0.23
N SER A 19 2.58 6.89 -1.40
CA SER A 19 1.40 7.70 -1.72
C SER A 19 0.14 7.27 -0.98
N ASP A 20 0.11 6.06 -0.41
CA ASP A 20 -1.10 5.40 0.07
C ASP A 20 -1.89 6.25 1.07
N PRO A 21 -1.29 6.86 2.13
CA PRO A 21 -2.04 7.71 3.05
C PRO A 21 -2.69 8.92 2.38
N ALA A 22 -2.04 9.49 1.37
CA ALA A 22 -2.58 10.62 0.62
C ALA A 22 -3.70 10.18 -0.34
N VAL A 23 -3.54 9.02 -0.98
CA VAL A 23 -4.56 8.43 -1.87
C VAL A 23 -5.80 8.05 -1.06
N VAL A 24 -5.65 7.33 0.05
CA VAL A 24 -6.77 6.92 0.90
C VAL A 24 -7.50 8.14 1.46
N ARG A 25 -6.78 9.17 1.94
CA ARG A 25 -7.40 10.41 2.44
C ARG A 25 -8.24 11.10 1.37
N ARG A 26 -7.74 11.17 0.13
CA ARG A 26 -8.50 11.73 -1.00
C ARG A 26 -9.72 10.88 -1.36
N THR A 27 -9.59 9.56 -1.33
CA THR A 27 -10.72 8.63 -1.50
C THR A 27 -11.79 8.89 -0.43
N GLN A 28 -11.42 8.91 0.85
CA GLN A 28 -12.35 9.09 1.96
C GLN A 28 -13.07 10.43 1.89
N ARG A 29 -12.36 11.50 1.51
CA ARG A 29 -12.97 12.81 1.26
C ARG A 29 -14.03 12.73 0.16
N PHE A 30 -13.71 12.13 -0.98
CA PHE A 30 -14.64 11.98 -2.09
C PHE A 30 -15.89 11.19 -1.68
N LEU A 31 -15.71 10.04 -1.02
CA LEU A 31 -16.81 9.20 -0.56
C LEU A 31 -17.71 9.95 0.45
N SER A 32 -17.13 10.74 1.33
CA SER A 32 -17.91 11.55 2.27
C SER A 32 -18.69 12.68 1.58
N GLU A 33 -18.06 13.41 0.66
CA GLU A 33 -18.69 14.55 -0.04
C GLU A 33 -19.77 14.09 -1.04
N GLU A 34 -19.54 13.00 -1.79
CA GLU A 34 -20.41 12.58 -2.90
C GLU A 34 -21.34 11.41 -2.54
N HIS A 35 -21.03 10.62 -1.50
CA HIS A 35 -21.83 9.46 -1.08
C HIS A 35 -22.30 9.53 0.37
N GLN A 36 -21.94 10.57 1.12
CA GLN A 36 -22.28 10.73 2.53
C GLN A 36 -21.77 9.58 3.41
N ASP A 37 -20.73 8.89 2.95
CA ASP A 37 -20.09 7.82 3.71
C ASP A 37 -19.33 8.40 4.92
N THR A 38 -19.36 7.68 6.04
CA THR A 38 -18.57 8.03 7.23
C THR A 38 -17.08 7.80 6.95
N PRO A 39 -16.23 8.84 7.05
CA PRO A 39 -14.80 8.69 6.81
C PRO A 39 -14.11 7.78 7.82
N VAL A 40 -13.17 6.97 7.36
CA VAL A 40 -12.32 6.16 8.24
C VAL A 40 -10.97 6.81 8.49
N GLN A 41 -10.44 6.63 9.69
CA GLN A 41 -9.06 6.99 9.99
C GLN A 41 -8.12 5.94 9.40
N TYR A 42 -7.09 6.40 8.68
CA TYR A 42 -6.17 5.51 7.98
C TYR A 42 -4.72 5.83 8.33
N GLY A 43 -3.94 4.77 8.60
CA GLY A 43 -2.49 4.81 8.71
C GLY A 43 -1.86 3.62 8.00
N ALA A 44 -0.85 3.88 7.17
CA ALA A 44 -0.06 2.85 6.51
C ALA A 44 1.29 2.71 7.21
N TYR A 45 1.69 1.48 7.51
CA TYR A 45 2.93 1.19 8.21
C TYR A 45 3.64 -0.01 7.57
N ALA A 46 4.97 0.04 7.55
CA ALA A 46 5.82 -1.04 7.10
C ALA A 46 6.57 -1.64 8.28
N GLY A 47 6.46 -2.96 8.46
CA GLY A 47 7.27 -3.72 9.41
C GLY A 47 8.70 -3.89 8.88
N ILE A 48 9.69 -3.61 9.73
CA ILE A 48 11.11 -3.77 9.38
C ILE A 48 11.83 -4.80 10.24
N GLY A 49 11.09 -5.60 11.01
CA GLY A 49 11.65 -6.61 11.90
C GLY A 49 12.11 -6.04 13.25
N GLY A 50 13.21 -6.56 13.79
CA GLY A 50 13.72 -6.20 15.11
C GLY A 50 14.49 -4.88 15.16
N ILE A 51 14.89 -4.47 16.37
CA ILE A 51 15.63 -3.22 16.61
C ILE A 51 16.95 -3.13 15.83
N GLY A 52 17.62 -4.27 15.59
CA GLY A 52 18.84 -4.30 14.78
C GLY A 52 18.62 -3.84 13.33
N ASN A 53 17.46 -4.15 12.74
CA ASN A 53 17.12 -3.68 11.40
C ASN A 53 16.78 -2.19 11.38
N VAL A 54 16.18 -1.66 12.46
CA VAL A 54 15.98 -0.21 12.64
C VAL A 54 17.31 0.52 12.56
N ILE A 55 18.31 0.05 13.32
CA ILE A 55 19.65 0.65 13.34
C ILE A 55 20.30 0.59 11.94
N LYS A 56 20.25 -0.58 11.28
CA LYS A 56 20.77 -0.73 9.90
C LYS A 56 20.10 0.24 8.92
N LEU A 57 18.77 0.38 9.01
CA LEU A 57 18.00 1.28 8.15
C LEU A 57 18.38 2.75 8.42
N MET A 58 18.59 3.14 9.68
CA MET A 58 19.04 4.49 10.02
C MET A 58 20.42 4.80 9.41
N PHE A 59 21.39 3.90 9.54
CA PHE A 59 22.72 4.08 8.94
C PHE A 59 22.67 4.13 7.41
N ALA A 60 21.93 3.21 6.78
CA ALA A 60 21.73 3.21 5.33
C ALA A 60 21.04 4.50 4.85
N GLY A 61 20.02 4.96 5.58
CA GLY A 61 19.30 6.20 5.32
C GLY A 61 20.17 7.45 5.45
N MET A 62 21.04 7.51 6.47
CA MET A 62 22.00 8.62 6.63
C MET A 62 23.04 8.64 5.51
N MET A 63 23.60 7.48 5.16
CA MET A 63 24.54 7.35 4.05
C MET A 63 23.88 7.78 2.74
N PHE A 64 22.67 7.30 2.46
CA PHE A 64 21.91 7.67 1.27
C PHE A 64 21.63 9.18 1.25
N TRP A 65 21.11 9.74 2.35
CA TRP A 65 20.82 11.17 2.50
C TRP A 65 22.05 12.05 2.26
N PHE A 66 23.23 11.63 2.73
CA PHE A 66 24.48 12.34 2.48
C PHE A 66 24.90 12.26 1.00
N LEU A 67 24.93 11.06 0.43
CA LEU A 67 25.38 10.83 -0.96
C LEU A 67 24.49 11.53 -1.99
N VAL A 68 23.17 11.60 -1.77
CA VAL A 68 22.26 12.25 -2.74
C VAL A 68 22.43 13.76 -2.84
N LYS A 69 23.10 14.42 -1.89
CA LYS A 69 23.36 15.88 -1.93
C LYS A 69 24.39 16.26 -2.99
N PHE A 70 25.27 15.35 -3.37
CA PHE A 70 26.36 15.61 -4.30
C PHE A 70 26.07 14.97 -5.66
N SER A 71 26.43 15.66 -6.75
CA SER A 71 26.33 15.10 -8.11
C SER A 71 27.13 13.80 -8.26
N PHE A 72 28.34 13.76 -7.69
CA PHE A 72 29.17 12.55 -7.63
C PHE A 72 28.49 11.41 -6.88
N GLY A 73 27.94 11.67 -5.69
CA GLY A 73 27.27 10.63 -4.89
C GLY A 73 26.01 10.07 -5.57
N ARG A 74 25.20 10.94 -6.19
CA ARG A 74 24.07 10.49 -7.03
C ARG A 74 24.53 9.62 -8.20
N ASN A 75 25.59 10.03 -8.91
CA ASN A 75 26.16 9.23 -10.00
C ASN A 75 26.60 7.85 -9.50
N LEU A 76 27.27 7.79 -8.35
CA LEU A 76 27.75 6.56 -7.74
C LEU A 76 26.61 5.61 -7.36
N LEU A 77 25.57 6.13 -6.69
CA LEU A 77 24.36 5.38 -6.32
C LEU A 77 23.63 4.80 -7.54
N THR A 78 23.49 5.60 -8.61
CA THR A 78 22.81 5.16 -9.85
C THR A 78 23.68 4.20 -10.68
N LYS A 79 25.01 4.35 -10.65
CA LYS A 79 25.91 3.52 -11.45
C LYS A 79 26.11 2.13 -10.83
N TYR A 80 26.10 2.02 -9.50
CA TYR A 80 26.35 0.77 -8.77
C TYR A 80 25.23 0.41 -7.78
N PRO A 81 23.96 0.31 -8.22
CA PRO A 81 22.83 0.04 -7.32
C PRO A 81 23.00 -1.31 -6.58
N GLU A 82 23.60 -2.30 -7.24
CA GLU A 82 23.87 -3.61 -6.65
C GLU A 82 24.81 -3.54 -5.44
N PHE A 83 25.86 -2.73 -5.53
CA PHE A 83 26.78 -2.52 -4.41
C PHE A 83 26.08 -1.84 -3.24
N PHE A 84 25.38 -0.73 -3.47
CA PHE A 84 24.73 0.05 -2.41
C PHE A 84 23.49 -0.63 -1.82
N SER A 85 22.91 -1.57 -2.56
CA SER A 85 21.79 -2.38 -2.10
C SER A 85 22.21 -3.77 -1.64
N TYR A 86 23.50 -4.08 -1.49
CA TYR A 86 23.97 -5.42 -1.10
C TYR A 86 23.36 -6.56 -1.96
N GLY A 87 23.18 -6.32 -3.26
CA GLY A 87 22.61 -7.29 -4.19
C GLY A 87 21.08 -7.32 -4.27
N PHE A 88 20.37 -6.54 -3.44
CA PHE A 88 18.90 -6.50 -3.47
C PHE A 88 18.35 -5.86 -4.75
N PHE A 89 19.07 -4.88 -5.33
CA PHE A 89 18.67 -4.19 -6.56
C PHE A 89 19.76 -4.29 -7.62
N THR A 90 19.40 -4.71 -8.82
CA THR A 90 20.29 -4.74 -9.99
C THR A 90 19.72 -3.87 -11.11
N LYS A 91 20.55 -3.49 -12.08
CA LYS A 91 20.08 -2.77 -13.27
C LYS A 91 19.21 -3.63 -14.21
N ALA A 92 19.40 -4.95 -14.16
CA ALA A 92 18.61 -5.88 -14.96
C ALA A 92 17.22 -6.14 -14.37
N GLY A 93 16.98 -5.73 -13.12
CA GLY A 93 15.77 -6.07 -12.40
C GLY A 93 15.74 -7.52 -11.92
N PRO A 94 14.60 -8.00 -11.39
CA PRO A 94 14.46 -9.36 -10.90
C PRO A 94 14.40 -10.37 -12.04
N THR A 95 14.99 -11.54 -11.82
CA THR A 95 14.85 -12.70 -12.72
C THR A 95 13.45 -13.29 -12.65
N ARG A 96 13.05 -14.07 -13.68
CA ARG A 96 11.76 -14.80 -13.67
C ARG A 96 11.58 -15.68 -12.44
N LYS A 97 12.62 -16.43 -12.06
CA LYS A 97 12.58 -17.27 -10.85
C LYS A 97 12.36 -16.45 -9.57
N GLN A 98 12.98 -15.27 -9.46
CA GLN A 98 12.75 -14.38 -8.31
C GLN A 98 11.33 -13.84 -8.30
N MET A 99 10.77 -13.49 -9.46
CA MET A 99 9.38 -13.05 -9.58
C MET A 99 8.40 -14.19 -9.24
N GLU A 100 8.63 -15.39 -9.75
CA GLU A 100 7.80 -16.57 -9.47
C GLU A 100 7.84 -16.99 -7.99
N ALA A 101 8.98 -16.78 -7.32
CA ALA A 101 9.15 -17.09 -5.90
C ALA A 101 8.71 -15.97 -4.95
N SER A 102 8.29 -14.81 -5.49
CA SER A 102 7.91 -13.64 -4.69
C SER A 102 6.40 -13.42 -4.72
N SER A 103 5.87 -12.88 -3.63
CA SER A 103 4.47 -12.51 -3.47
C SER A 103 4.36 -11.24 -2.64
N PHE A 104 3.20 -10.61 -2.63
CA PHE A 104 2.91 -9.53 -1.67
C PHE A 104 1.74 -9.90 -0.78
N GLN A 105 1.72 -9.28 0.39
CA GLN A 105 0.60 -9.33 1.32
C GLN A 105 0.47 -7.98 2.02
N ILE A 106 -0.75 -7.44 2.02
CA ILE A 106 -1.13 -6.25 2.79
C ILE A 106 -2.21 -6.69 3.79
N SER A 107 -1.96 -6.45 5.07
CA SER A 107 -2.91 -6.75 6.15
C SER A 107 -3.51 -5.44 6.64
N PHE A 108 -4.82 -5.30 6.55
CA PHE A 108 -5.56 -4.19 7.12
C PHE A 108 -6.15 -4.60 8.47
N HIS A 109 -5.93 -3.76 9.47
CA HIS A 109 -6.44 -3.94 10.82
C HIS A 109 -7.42 -2.81 11.10
N GLY A 110 -8.71 -3.13 11.14
CA GLY A 110 -9.78 -2.19 11.45
C GLY A 110 -10.25 -2.34 12.89
N GLU A 111 -10.48 -1.21 13.55
CA GLU A 111 -11.13 -1.14 14.87
C GLU A 111 -12.36 -0.22 14.74
N GLY A 112 -13.48 -0.66 15.31
CA GLY A 112 -14.77 0.04 15.22
C GLY A 112 -15.69 -0.27 16.39
N TYR A 113 -16.98 0.06 16.22
CA TYR A 113 -18.00 -0.11 17.24
C TYR A 113 -19.05 -1.14 16.78
N THR A 114 -19.53 -1.97 17.68
CA THR A 114 -20.73 -2.80 17.45
C THR A 114 -21.97 -1.91 17.32
N GLU A 115 -23.01 -2.39 16.64
CA GLU A 115 -24.23 -1.62 16.32
C GLU A 115 -24.86 -0.93 17.54
N ASP A 116 -24.78 -1.56 18.71
CA ASP A 116 -25.43 -1.10 19.94
C ASP A 116 -24.64 -0.03 20.71
N GLN A 117 -23.40 0.27 20.30
CA GLN A 117 -22.50 1.14 21.05
C GLN A 117 -22.32 2.51 20.39
N ASP A 118 -22.66 3.56 21.14
CA ASP A 118 -22.43 4.94 20.75
C ASP A 118 -20.91 5.26 20.72
N PRO A 119 -20.35 5.67 19.56
CA PRO A 119 -18.94 6.03 19.44
C PRO A 119 -18.48 7.15 20.39
N SER A 120 -19.40 8.01 20.85
CA SER A 120 -19.09 9.09 21.80
C SER A 120 -18.93 8.61 23.24
N LYS A 121 -19.42 7.41 23.57
CA LYS A 121 -19.50 6.88 24.95
C LYS A 121 -18.41 5.89 25.31
N GLY A 122 -17.46 5.61 24.41
CA GLY A 122 -16.40 4.65 24.71
C GLY A 122 -15.35 4.46 23.61
N LYS A 123 -14.45 3.51 23.85
CA LYS A 123 -13.44 3.06 22.89
C LYS A 123 -14.05 2.04 21.91
N PRO A 124 -13.46 1.89 20.71
CA PRO A 124 -13.82 0.81 19.78
C PRO A 124 -13.81 -0.56 20.47
N ASN A 125 -14.83 -1.38 20.22
CA ASN A 125 -15.01 -2.71 20.81
C ASN A 125 -15.09 -3.84 19.75
N ALA A 126 -15.12 -3.49 18.47
CA ALA A 126 -15.13 -4.44 17.35
C ALA A 126 -13.81 -4.37 16.59
N LYS A 127 -13.37 -5.51 16.06
CA LYS A 127 -12.18 -5.61 15.21
C LYS A 127 -12.50 -6.38 13.94
N ILE A 128 -11.90 -5.96 12.84
CA ILE A 128 -11.93 -6.69 11.57
C ILE A 128 -10.51 -6.75 11.02
N ARG A 129 -10.16 -7.88 10.43
CA ARG A 129 -8.92 -8.01 9.68
C ARG A 129 -9.25 -8.36 8.24
N THR A 130 -8.64 -7.64 7.32
CA THR A 130 -8.72 -8.00 5.90
C THR A 130 -7.33 -8.15 5.32
N LEU A 131 -7.24 -8.96 4.29
CA LEU A 131 -6.01 -9.34 3.65
C LEU A 131 -6.10 -9.10 2.15
N VAL A 132 -5.06 -8.50 1.58
CA VAL A 132 -4.88 -8.40 0.14
C VAL A 132 -3.58 -9.08 -0.22
N GLN A 133 -3.64 -10.13 -1.03
CA GLN A 133 -2.49 -10.93 -1.42
C GLN A 133 -2.42 -11.11 -2.92
N GLY A 134 -1.23 -11.33 -3.45
CA GLY A 134 -1.05 -11.64 -4.85
C GLY A 134 0.37 -12.06 -5.20
N PRO A 135 0.67 -12.20 -6.50
CA PRO A 135 1.99 -12.56 -6.99
C PRO A 135 2.99 -11.42 -6.73
N GLU A 136 4.18 -11.47 -7.32
CA GLU A 136 5.16 -10.40 -7.19
C GLU A 136 4.55 -9.01 -7.49
N CYS A 137 4.82 -8.04 -6.61
CA CYS A 137 4.10 -6.77 -6.53
C CYS A 137 4.33 -5.86 -7.75
N GLY A 138 5.58 -5.75 -8.22
CA GLY A 138 6.01 -4.76 -9.19
C GLY A 138 5.73 -5.13 -10.64
N TYR A 139 6.15 -6.31 -11.08
CA TYR A 139 6.15 -6.76 -12.47
C TYR A 139 5.00 -7.71 -12.82
N VAL A 140 4.33 -8.31 -11.83
CA VAL A 140 3.18 -9.19 -12.07
C VAL A 140 1.87 -8.53 -11.62
N ALA A 141 1.75 -8.18 -10.34
CA ALA A 141 0.51 -7.64 -9.79
C ALA A 141 0.17 -6.25 -10.36
N THR A 142 1.16 -5.36 -10.52
CA THR A 142 0.90 -4.00 -11.02
C THR A 142 0.34 -4.00 -12.46
N PRO A 143 0.90 -4.74 -13.44
CA PRO A 143 0.28 -4.86 -14.76
C PRO A 143 -1.12 -5.48 -14.72
N ILE A 144 -1.36 -6.49 -13.87
CA ILE A 144 -2.71 -7.06 -13.68
C ILE A 144 -3.67 -5.96 -13.23
N ALA A 145 -3.34 -5.21 -12.18
CA ALA A 145 -4.18 -4.14 -11.67
C ALA A 145 -4.44 -3.06 -12.72
N MET A 146 -3.42 -2.68 -13.49
CA MET A 146 -3.54 -1.69 -14.57
C MET A 146 -4.50 -2.16 -15.68
N VAL A 147 -4.32 -3.39 -16.17
CA VAL A 147 -5.19 -3.96 -17.22
C VAL A 147 -6.62 -4.10 -16.73
N GLN A 148 -6.82 -4.61 -15.52
CA GLN A 148 -8.18 -4.75 -14.97
C GLN A 148 -8.84 -3.40 -14.75
N ALA A 149 -8.10 -2.36 -14.35
CA ALA A 149 -8.63 -1.01 -14.20
C ALA A 149 -9.07 -0.45 -15.55
N ALA A 150 -8.26 -0.60 -16.61
CA ALA A 150 -8.61 -0.17 -17.96
C ALA A 150 -9.87 -0.88 -18.47
N LEU A 151 -9.99 -2.20 -18.22
CA LEU A 151 -11.17 -2.97 -18.61
C LEU A 151 -12.42 -2.56 -17.81
N THR A 152 -12.30 -2.23 -16.53
CA THR A 152 -13.41 -1.67 -15.75
C THR A 152 -13.83 -0.30 -16.31
N VAL A 153 -12.88 0.56 -16.65
CA VAL A 153 -13.19 1.88 -17.24
C VAL A 153 -13.97 1.74 -18.54
N LEU A 154 -13.55 0.82 -19.42
CA LEU A 154 -14.15 0.62 -20.73
C LEU A 154 -15.53 -0.03 -20.66
N ASN A 155 -15.70 -1.03 -19.79
CA ASN A 155 -16.90 -1.88 -19.80
C ASN A 155 -17.95 -1.48 -18.76
N GLU A 156 -17.59 -0.68 -17.75
CA GLU A 156 -18.49 -0.28 -16.66
C GLU A 156 -18.62 1.24 -16.50
N PRO A 157 -18.80 2.04 -17.58
CA PRO A 157 -18.89 3.50 -17.45
C PRO A 157 -20.07 3.96 -16.58
N SER A 158 -21.11 3.12 -16.44
CA SER A 158 -22.23 3.35 -15.53
C SER A 158 -21.84 3.28 -14.04
N ALA A 159 -20.79 2.55 -13.68
CA ALA A 159 -20.29 2.43 -12.31
C ALA A 159 -19.27 3.52 -11.93
N LEU A 160 -18.73 4.26 -12.90
CA LEU A 160 -17.72 5.30 -12.68
C LEU A 160 -18.33 6.67 -12.32
N PRO A 161 -17.55 7.58 -11.68
CA PRO A 161 -17.94 8.97 -11.48
C PRO A 161 -18.42 9.65 -12.77
N LYS A 162 -19.52 10.41 -12.69
CA LYS A 162 -20.17 11.04 -13.85
C LYS A 162 -19.57 12.36 -14.27
N LYS A 163 -18.88 13.02 -13.36
CA LYS A 163 -18.17 14.27 -13.64
C LYS A 163 -16.77 13.92 -14.14
N GLY A 164 -16.26 14.70 -15.10
CA GLY A 164 -14.85 14.61 -15.49
C GLY A 164 -13.94 15.08 -14.37
N GLY A 165 -12.72 14.54 -14.30
CA GLY A 165 -11.74 14.93 -13.29
C GLY A 165 -10.66 13.88 -13.05
N VAL A 166 -9.90 14.09 -11.97
CA VAL A 166 -8.86 13.17 -11.51
C VAL A 166 -9.34 12.47 -10.25
N TYR A 167 -9.44 11.15 -10.32
CA TYR A 167 -9.96 10.31 -9.23
C TYR A 167 -8.88 9.39 -8.69
N THR A 168 -8.94 9.12 -7.39
CA THR A 168 -8.20 7.99 -6.80
C THR A 168 -8.86 6.67 -7.21
N PRO A 169 -8.13 5.54 -7.21
CA PRO A 169 -8.72 4.24 -7.55
C PRO A 169 -9.93 3.89 -6.68
N GLY A 170 -9.86 4.17 -5.38
CA GLY A 170 -10.96 3.93 -4.45
C GLY A 170 -12.19 4.80 -4.75
N ALA A 171 -12.00 6.05 -5.18
CA ALA A 171 -13.13 6.91 -5.59
C ALA A 171 -13.73 6.47 -6.93
N ALA A 172 -12.88 6.08 -7.88
CA ALA A 172 -13.30 5.71 -9.23
C ALA A 172 -14.01 4.34 -9.29
N PHE A 173 -13.52 3.37 -8.52
CA PHE A 173 -13.90 1.96 -8.68
C PHE A 173 -14.75 1.39 -7.54
N ALA A 174 -15.04 2.16 -6.47
CA ALA A 174 -15.78 1.67 -5.29
C ALA A 174 -17.12 1.00 -5.63
N LYS A 175 -17.80 1.44 -6.70
CA LYS A 175 -19.12 0.93 -7.12
C LYS A 175 -19.06 0.02 -8.36
N SER A 176 -17.87 -0.45 -8.73
CA SER A 176 -17.62 -1.29 -9.90
C SER A 176 -17.25 -2.72 -9.52
N THR A 177 -17.16 -3.61 -10.51
CA THR A 177 -16.68 -4.99 -10.31
C THR A 177 -15.15 -5.12 -10.24
N PHE A 178 -14.41 -4.01 -10.13
CA PHE A 178 -12.94 -4.01 -10.17
C PHE A 178 -12.30 -5.00 -9.19
N ILE A 179 -12.78 -5.07 -7.93
CA ILE A 179 -12.27 -6.04 -6.94
C ILE A 179 -12.52 -7.48 -7.38
N ASP A 180 -13.70 -7.80 -7.94
CA ASP A 180 -14.01 -9.13 -8.45
C ASP A 180 -13.09 -9.51 -9.61
N ARG A 181 -12.78 -8.54 -10.48
CA ARG A 181 -11.82 -8.73 -11.57
C ARG A 181 -10.42 -9.00 -11.03
N LEU A 182 -9.96 -8.25 -10.03
CA LEU A 182 -8.67 -8.49 -9.39
C LEU A 182 -8.60 -9.89 -8.75
N ASN A 183 -9.64 -10.29 -8.01
CA ASN A 183 -9.76 -11.62 -7.41
C ASN A 183 -9.59 -12.73 -8.45
N LYS A 184 -10.29 -12.61 -9.59
CA LYS A 184 -10.21 -13.57 -10.72
C LYS A 184 -8.83 -13.63 -11.39
N HIS A 185 -7.98 -12.63 -11.20
CA HIS A 185 -6.66 -12.52 -11.82
C HIS A 185 -5.52 -12.57 -10.80
N GLY A 186 -5.75 -13.17 -9.63
CA GLY A 186 -4.69 -13.50 -8.68
C GLY A 186 -4.32 -12.40 -7.69
N ILE A 187 -5.09 -11.30 -7.62
CA ILE A 187 -5.00 -10.33 -6.53
C ILE A 187 -6.23 -10.53 -5.64
N GLN A 188 -6.04 -11.27 -4.55
CA GLN A 188 -7.11 -11.79 -3.72
C GLN A 188 -7.38 -10.89 -2.51
N PHE A 189 -8.66 -10.58 -2.29
CA PHE A 189 -9.18 -9.84 -1.15
C PHE A 189 -9.98 -10.80 -0.25
N SER A 190 -9.67 -10.83 1.05
CA SER A 190 -10.39 -11.67 2.02
C SER A 190 -10.58 -10.98 3.37
N VAL A 191 -11.60 -11.40 4.10
CA VAL A 191 -11.80 -11.12 5.52
C VAL A 191 -11.26 -12.33 6.29
N VAL A 192 -10.47 -12.09 7.34
CA VAL A 192 -9.76 -13.11 8.13
C VAL A 192 -9.98 -12.93 9.62
#